data_AF-A0A3A4NP50-F1
#
_entry.id   AF-A0A3A4NP50-F1
#
_cell.length_a   1.000
_cell.length_b   1.000
_cell.length_c   1.000
_cell.angle_alpha   90.00
_cell.angle_beta   90.00
_cell.angle_gamma   90.00
#
_symmetry.space_group_name_H-M   'P 1'
#
loop_
_entity.id
_entity.type
_entity.pdbx_description
1 polymer ?
#
loop_
_entity_poly.entity_id
_entity_poly.type
_entity_poly.pdbx_seq_one_letter_code
_entity_poly.pdbx_strand_id
1 'polypeptide(L)'
;MIVPEKLVQGNCYFLLFYYHHKSDIPMIKTLIYIAKNIYIREEPAEDEWYFQDPESYLEHGSFLHFSKEIEHEKLLVTKDSLVPLFDLAGLIEKLREIKERNPKF
;
A
#
# COMPACT_ATOMS: atom_id res chain seq x y z
N MET A 1 17.00 -12.42 -8.90
CA MET A 1 15.64 -12.53 -9.45
C MET A 1 14.97 -13.70 -8.77
N ILE A 2 13.71 -13.55 -8.32
CA ILE A 2 13.00 -14.62 -7.61
C ILE A 2 12.25 -15.52 -8.61
N VAL A 3 12.13 -16.80 -8.28
CA VAL A 3 11.33 -17.77 -9.03
C VAL A 3 9.95 -17.84 -8.35
N PRO A 4 8.87 -17.38 -8.99
CA PRO A 4 7.55 -17.25 -8.35
C PRO A 4 7.01 -18.56 -7.75
N GLU A 5 7.35 -19.71 -8.35
CA GLU A 5 6.93 -21.04 -7.90
C GLU A 5 7.61 -21.49 -6.60
N LYS A 6 8.66 -20.76 -6.16
CA LYS A 6 9.40 -21.02 -4.92
C LYS A 6 9.00 -20.08 -3.78
N LEU A 7 7.95 -19.28 -3.97
CA LEU A 7 7.43 -18.41 -2.93
C LEU A 7 6.79 -19.26 -1.82
N VAL A 8 7.12 -18.93 -0.57
CA VAL A 8 6.63 -19.61 0.64
C VAL A 8 5.79 -18.61 1.42
N GLN A 9 4.53 -18.95 1.68
CA GLN A 9 3.60 -18.07 2.37
C GLN A 9 4.15 -17.69 3.77
N GLY A 10 4.00 -16.42 4.14
CA GLY A 10 4.49 -15.87 5.40
C GLY A 10 5.98 -15.51 5.40
N ASN A 11 6.74 -15.86 4.37
CA ASN A 11 8.15 -15.48 4.28
C ASN A 11 8.32 -14.03 3.78
N CYS A 12 9.44 -13.43 4.20
CA CYS A 12 9.86 -12.11 3.76
C CYS A 12 10.59 -12.15 2.41
N TYR A 13 10.31 -11.13 1.60
CA TYR A 13 10.86 -10.88 0.27
C TYR A 13 11.15 -9.38 0.13
N PHE A 14 11.95 -9.02 -0.88
CA PHE A 14 12.39 -7.64 -1.09
C PHE A 14 12.04 -7.18 -2.51
N LEU A 15 11.32 -6.07 -2.60
CA LEU A 15 11.06 -5.36 -3.84
C LEU A 15 12.07 -4.24 -4.00
N LEU A 16 12.91 -4.34 -5.04
CA LEU A 16 13.83 -3.30 -5.45
C LEU A 16 13.14 -2.46 -6.54
N PHE A 17 13.03 -1.15 -6.34
CA PHE A 17 12.41 -0.25 -7.31
C PHE A 17 13.05 1.14 -7.31
N TYR A 18 12.77 1.93 -8.35
CA TYR A 18 13.24 3.30 -8.50
C TYR A 18 12.03 4.22 -8.67
N TYR A 19 11.91 5.29 -7.88
CA TYR A 19 10.82 6.27 -8.01
C TYR A 19 10.89 7.06 -9.32
N HIS A 20 12.09 7.24 -9.86
CA HIS A 20 12.33 7.97 -11.09
C HIS A 20 13.40 7.25 -11.91
N HIS A 21 13.18 7.09 -13.22
CA HIS A 21 14.09 6.38 -14.12
C HIS A 21 15.49 7.01 -14.26
N LYS A 22 15.65 8.27 -13.80
CA LYS A 22 16.95 8.98 -13.72
C LYS A 22 17.51 9.09 -12.30
N SER A 23 16.84 8.50 -11.31
CA SER A 23 17.37 8.44 -9.95
C SER A 23 18.28 7.23 -9.85
N ASP A 24 19.54 7.45 -9.54
CA ASP A 24 20.52 6.36 -9.32
C ASP A 24 20.36 5.70 -7.94
N ILE A 25 19.44 6.20 -7.11
CA ILE A 25 19.21 5.67 -5.76
C ILE A 25 18.05 4.66 -5.82
N PRO A 26 18.34 3.35 -5.64
CA PRO A 26 17.30 2.33 -5.53
C PRO A 26 16.63 2.38 -4.15
N MET A 27 15.35 2.02 -4.13
CA MET A 27 14.59 1.79 -2.92
C MET A 27 14.35 0.30 -2.73
N ILE A 28 14.40 -0.15 -1.48
CA ILE A 28 14.10 -1.53 -1.10
C ILE A 28 12.87 -1.50 -0.19
N LYS A 29 11.84 -2.25 -0.56
CA LYS A 29 10.66 -2.48 0.29
C LYS A 29 10.63 -3.95 0.71
N THR A 30 10.50 -4.19 2.01
CA THR A 30 10.25 -5.53 2.55
C THR A 30 8.78 -5.89 2.37
N LEU A 31 8.50 -7.12 1.96
CA LEU A 31 7.18 -7.64 1.67
C LEU A 31 7.05 -9.06 2.21
N ILE A 32 5.89 -9.42 2.72
CA ILE A 32 5.56 -10.79 3.14
C ILE A 32 4.65 -11.40 2.07
N TYR A 33 5.03 -12.58 1.57
CA TYR A 33 4.19 -13.26 0.57
C TYR A 33 2.95 -13.86 1.23
N ILE A 34 1.79 -13.57 0.65
CA ILE A 34 0.49 -13.98 1.18
C ILE A 34 -0.03 -15.19 0.43
N ALA A 35 -0.32 -15.06 -0.86
CA ALA A 35 -0.84 -16.16 -1.69
C ALA A 35 -0.87 -15.77 -3.18
N LYS A 36 -1.20 -16.75 -4.01
CA LYS A 36 -1.39 -16.61 -5.47
C LYS A 36 -2.88 -16.62 -5.78
N ASN A 37 -3.33 -15.76 -6.69
CA ASN A 37 -4.70 -15.73 -7.24
C ASN A 37 -5.81 -15.74 -6.17
N ILE A 38 -5.70 -14.86 -5.17
CA ILE A 38 -6.59 -14.86 -4.01
C ILE A 38 -8.02 -14.36 -4.32
N TYR A 39 -8.19 -13.65 -5.44
CA TYR A 39 -9.49 -13.20 -5.92
C TYR A 39 -9.91 -14.07 -7.10
N ILE A 40 -11.03 -14.78 -6.93
CA ILE A 40 -11.66 -15.53 -8.02
C ILE A 40 -12.22 -14.51 -9.00
N ARG A 41 -11.70 -14.49 -10.23
CA ARG A 41 -12.23 -13.69 -11.34
C ARG A 41 -13.02 -14.59 -12.29
N GLU A 42 -14.05 -14.02 -12.92
CA GLU A 42 -14.90 -14.72 -13.89
C GLU A 42 -14.18 -15.02 -15.21
N GLU A 43 -13.09 -14.28 -15.50
CA GLU A 43 -12.24 -14.48 -16.67
C GLU A 43 -10.87 -15.05 -16.28
N PRO A 44 -10.24 -15.87 -17.14
CA PRO A 44 -8.88 -16.34 -16.91
C PRO A 44 -7.91 -15.16 -16.95
N ALA A 45 -7.55 -14.65 -15.78
CA ALA A 45 -6.52 -13.63 -15.61
C ALA A 45 -5.12 -14.27 -15.55
N GLU A 46 -4.10 -13.48 -15.85
CA GLU A 46 -2.71 -13.84 -15.59
C GLU A 46 -2.50 -14.16 -14.10
N ASP A 47 -1.47 -14.96 -13.81
CA ASP A 47 -1.13 -15.29 -12.43
C ASP A 47 -0.73 -14.03 -11.64
N GLU A 48 -1.40 -13.80 -10.52
CA GLU A 48 -1.17 -12.68 -9.62
C GLU A 48 -0.65 -13.20 -8.27
N TRP A 49 0.47 -12.65 -7.81
CA TRP A 49 1.05 -12.93 -6.50
C TRP A 49 0.85 -11.76 -5.56
N TYR A 50 0.33 -12.06 -4.38
CA TYR A 50 -0.09 -11.06 -3.42
C TYR A 50 0.90 -10.97 -2.26
N PHE A 51 1.24 -9.74 -1.89
CA PHE A 51 2.18 -9.43 -0.84
C PHE A 51 1.62 -8.37 0.09
N GLN A 52 2.06 -8.37 1.35
CA GLN A 52 1.67 -7.42 2.38
C GLN A 52 2.93 -6.81 2.99
N ASP A 53 2.89 -5.56 3.45
CA ASP A 53 3.99 -5.01 4.24
C ASP A 53 4.07 -5.68 5.62
N PRO A 54 5.28 -5.76 6.23
CA PRO A 54 5.47 -6.42 7.52
C PRO A 54 4.67 -5.80 8.67
N GLU A 55 4.51 -4.47 8.67
CA GLU A 55 3.76 -3.75 9.72
C GLU A 55 2.30 -4.21 9.72
N SER A 56 1.63 -4.14 8.57
CA SER A 56 0.26 -4.61 8.42
C SER A 56 0.10 -6.10 8.70
N TYR A 57 1.09 -6.93 8.32
CA TYR A 57 1.05 -8.37 8.57
C TYR A 57 1.22 -8.71 10.06
N LEU A 58 2.03 -7.95 10.80
CA LEU A 58 2.19 -8.13 12.23
C LEU A 58 0.94 -7.69 12.99
N GLU A 59 0.34 -6.57 12.59
CA GLU A 59 -0.85 -6.03 13.26
C GLU A 59 -2.10 -6.85 13.00
N HIS A 60 -2.23 -7.45 11.82
CA HIS A 60 -3.48 -8.05 11.39
C HIS A 60 -3.37 -9.48 10.86
N GLY A 61 -2.16 -10.05 10.84
CA GLY A 61 -1.91 -11.31 10.16
C GLY A 61 -2.08 -11.21 8.65
N SER A 62 -2.34 -12.35 8.03
CA SER A 62 -2.65 -12.42 6.61
C SER A 62 -3.96 -11.70 6.30
N PHE A 63 -3.92 -10.77 5.36
CA PHE A 63 -5.11 -10.03 4.96
C PHE A 63 -6.22 -10.89 4.32
N LEU A 64 -5.94 -12.18 4.04
CA LEU A 64 -6.97 -13.16 3.65
C LEU A 64 -8.07 -13.35 4.71
N HIS A 65 -7.78 -13.01 5.97
CA HIS A 65 -8.75 -13.11 7.06
C HIS A 65 -9.61 -11.86 7.23
N PHE A 66 -9.34 -10.78 6.49
CA PHE A 66 -10.28 -9.68 6.46
C PHE A 66 -11.45 -10.05 5.55
N SER A 67 -12.60 -10.35 6.17
CA SER A 67 -13.88 -10.21 5.49
C SER A 67 -13.94 -8.82 4.85
N LYS A 68 -14.33 -8.75 3.57
CA LYS A 68 -14.60 -7.51 2.82
C LYS A 68 -15.36 -6.50 3.67
N GLU A 69 -14.68 -5.62 4.41
CA GLU A 69 -15.28 -4.46 5.08
C GLU A 69 -14.27 -3.51 5.77
N ILE A 70 -12.98 -3.59 5.45
CA ILE A 70 -12.07 -2.47 5.76
C ILE A 70 -11.79 -1.76 4.44
N GLU A 71 -12.78 -1.00 3.96
CA GLU A 71 -12.48 0.11 3.06
C GLU A 71 -11.62 1.09 3.86
N HIS A 72 -10.30 1.02 3.68
CA HIS A 72 -9.47 2.18 4.00
C HIS A 72 -10.00 3.33 3.13
N GLU A 73 -10.54 4.37 3.76
CA GLU A 73 -11.05 5.55 3.07
C GLU A 73 -9.97 6.08 2.11
N LYS A 74 -10.18 5.85 0.81
CA LYS A 74 -9.27 6.33 -0.22
C LYS A 74 -9.59 7.80 -0.47
N LEU A 75 -8.84 8.68 0.17
CA LEU A 75 -8.87 10.11 -0.13
C LEU A 75 -8.15 10.38 -1.45
N LEU A 76 -8.93 10.73 -2.48
CA LEU A 76 -8.40 11.22 -3.74
C LEU A 76 -8.06 12.70 -3.59
N VAL A 77 -6.77 13.03 -3.61
CA VAL A 77 -6.28 14.42 -3.50
C VAL A 77 -5.54 14.83 -4.77
N THR A 78 -5.65 16.11 -5.14
CA THR A 78 -4.94 16.65 -6.30
C THR A 78 -3.45 16.75 -6.01
N LYS A 79 -2.62 16.75 -7.07
CA LYS A 79 -1.15 16.88 -6.96
C LYS A 79 -0.74 18.10 -6.12
N ASP A 80 -1.43 19.23 -6.30
CA ASP A 80 -1.16 20.47 -5.55
C ASP A 80 -1.54 20.33 -4.06
N SER A 81 -2.46 19.43 -3.73
CA SER A 81 -2.86 19.12 -2.34
C SER A 81 -1.93 18.10 -1.65
N LEU A 82 -1.01 17.46 -2.38
CA LEU A 82 -0.01 16.55 -1.81
C LEU A 82 1.18 17.30 -1.20
N VAL A 83 1.59 18.41 -1.81
CA VAL A 83 2.76 19.20 -1.39
C VAL A 83 2.70 19.63 0.09
N PRO A 84 1.54 20.11 0.62
CA PRO A 84 1.42 20.45 2.03
C PRO A 84 1.42 19.22 2.95
N LEU A 85 1.08 18.01 2.48
CA LEU A 85 1.09 16.82 3.35
C LEU A 85 2.51 16.36 3.71
N PHE A 86 3.51 16.74 2.91
CA PHE A 86 4.93 16.47 3.16
C PHE A 86 5.67 17.65 3.81
N ASP A 87 5.01 18.80 3.96
CA ASP A 87 5.47 19.95 4.73
C ASP A 87 4.65 20.02 6.03
N LEU A 88 5.26 19.76 7.18
CA LEU A 88 4.55 19.73 8.47
C LEU A 88 3.75 21.03 8.73
N ALA A 89 4.25 22.18 8.28
CA ALA A 89 3.53 23.44 8.38
C ALA A 89 2.31 23.48 7.44
N GLY A 90 2.47 23.02 6.20
CA GLY A 90 1.39 22.89 5.22
C GLY A 90 0.30 21.88 5.63
N LEU A 91 0.68 20.79 6.31
CA LEU A 91 -0.22 19.77 6.82
C LEU A 91 -1.11 20.33 7.93
N ILE A 92 -0.52 21.10 8.85
CA ILE A 92 -1.26 21.76 9.94
C ILE A 92 -2.30 22.73 9.38
N GLU A 93 -1.94 23.56 8.39
CA GLU A 93 -2.90 24.48 7.78
C GLU A 93 -4.01 23.76 7.02
N LYS A 94 -3.69 22.69 6.28
CA LYS A 94 -4.72 21.89 5.59
C LYS A 94 -5.68 21.19 6.54
N LEU A 95 -5.18 20.64 7.64
CA LEU A 95 -6.03 20.03 8.68
C LEU A 95 -6.94 21.07 9.35
N ARG A 96 -6.47 22.31 9.54
CA ARG A 96 -7.28 23.41 10.07
C ARG A 96 -8.42 23.79 9.12
N GLU A 97 -8.13 23.91 7.81
CA GLU A 97 -9.16 24.20 6.79
C GLU A 97 -10.27 23.15 6.73
N ILE A 98 -9.91 21.86 6.88
CA ILE A 98 -10.87 20.75 6.85
C ILE A 98 -11.79 20.79 8.07
N LYS A 99 -11.25 21.09 9.26
CA LYS A 99 -12.01 21.22 10.50
C LYS A 99 -13.00 22.39 10.44
N GLU A 100 -12.61 23.51 9.86
CA GLU A 100 -13.48 24.69 9.72
C GLU A 100 -14.63 24.46 8.72
N ARG A 101 -14.41 23.64 7.67
CA ARG A 101 -15.43 23.32 6.67
C ARG A 101 -16.42 22.24 7.12
N ASN A 102 -16.08 21.44 8.13
CA ASN A 102 -16.93 20.38 8.68
C ASN A 102 -17.01 20.49 10.22
N PRO A 103 -17.78 21.45 10.77
CA PRO A 103 -17.84 21.73 12.21
C PRO A 103 -18.57 20.65 13.06
N LYS A 104 -18.88 19.48 12.48
CA LYS A 104 -19.55 18.36 13.16
C LYS A 104 -18.58 17.24 13.59
N PHE A 105 -17.27 17.48 13.51
CA PHE A 105 -16.24 16.68 14.17
C PHE A 105 -15.48 17.53 15.19
#